data_AF-A0AAU0NVB6-F1
#
_entry.id   AF-A0AAU0NVB6-F1
#
_cell.length_a   1.000
_cell.length_b   1.000
_cell.length_c   1.000
_cell.angle_alpha   90.00
_cell.angle_beta   90.00
_cell.angle_gamma   90.00
#
_symmetry.space_group_name_H-M   'P 1'
#
loop_
_entity.id
_entity.type
_entity.pdbx_description
1 polymer ?
#
loop_
_entity_poly.entity_id
_entity_poly.type
_entity_poly.pdbx_seq_one_letter_code
_entity_poly.pdbx_strand_id
1 'polypeptide(L)'
;MISNFLNDDEIIMKKPLNIVQVAPDYYPLPPTNYGGMERIIYNLTEHLVLKGHNVYLYAPKGSKTSATLIPYEHSGPDQQKLSEFVMKTLPENVDIIHDHTHSSVIGQIAYAIPTVCTIHCIRKNDVKSPIYLSKRALDITGEDHGYYVYNGIDPEEYEYCEKKEDYLLYMGVLNWYKGILQAIDVAERTRQKLIIAGPIHDFEYFRNTLEPRINNSNIQYVGEVGGLRKQELLKKARCLLFPTICEEPFGLVMIEALACGTPVLALANGGVEEVLAGFPEMICHSTQEMCKKVLNPNFLSPKLLRDYVSQHFTTEIMTDNYLMLYKKVLKEDVNLNHGNKLKNQGCFKEAISYYKNLLISAVLSVNSKLKICHELADIYSNLGDTDDELAITFKTFEYDTPHAEFCCRLGYHFLNNNELQDAIFWYKLATQLEKPQHRYEILSEACWTWLPNIQLCICYYKLGDPLKAFKYNEAARNFLPNDKKILFNKTFLEKILNK
;
A
#
# COMPACT_ATOMS: atom_id res chain seq x y z
N MET A 1 8.07 4.70 -40.04
CA MET A 1 8.99 4.45 -38.91
C MET A 1 8.25 4.44 -37.56
N ILE A 2 7.00 3.90 -37.52
CA ILE A 2 6.11 3.86 -36.34
C ILE A 2 6.05 2.43 -35.75
N SER A 3 6.66 1.44 -36.40
CA SER A 3 6.53 0.01 -36.06
C SER A 3 7.51 -0.50 -34.99
N ASN A 4 8.42 0.33 -34.47
CA ASN A 4 9.40 -0.11 -33.46
C ASN A 4 9.01 0.22 -32.02
N PHE A 5 7.95 0.99 -31.79
CA PHE A 5 7.57 1.46 -30.44
C PHE A 5 6.84 0.42 -29.59
N LEU A 6 6.31 -0.64 -30.20
CA LEU A 6 5.59 -1.72 -29.49
C LEU A 6 6.52 -2.89 -29.09
N ASN A 7 7.79 -2.88 -29.52
CA ASN A 7 8.70 -4.00 -29.26
C ASN A 7 9.29 -3.99 -27.85
N ASP A 8 9.60 -2.84 -27.26
CA ASP A 8 10.19 -2.78 -25.91
C ASP A 8 9.17 -3.22 -24.83
N ASP A 9 7.89 -2.89 -25.02
CA ASP A 9 6.76 -3.35 -24.18
C ASP A 9 6.65 -4.89 -24.19
N GLU A 10 6.78 -5.54 -25.34
CA GLU A 10 6.75 -7.01 -25.44
C GLU A 10 8.03 -7.67 -24.89
N ILE A 11 9.18 -7.03 -25.08
CA ILE A 11 10.49 -7.58 -24.66
C ILE A 11 10.63 -7.55 -23.13
N ILE A 12 10.21 -6.47 -22.46
CA ILE A 12 10.18 -6.41 -20.98
C ILE A 12 9.20 -7.45 -20.42
N MET A 13 8.09 -7.71 -21.12
CA MET A 13 7.05 -8.63 -20.65
C MET A 13 7.33 -10.11 -20.87
N LYS A 14 8.35 -10.48 -21.67
CA LYS A 14 8.76 -11.87 -21.94
C LYS A 14 10.06 -12.31 -21.24
N LYS A 15 10.83 -11.37 -20.67
CA LYS A 15 12.08 -11.70 -19.96
C LYS A 15 11.81 -12.06 -18.49
N PRO A 16 12.64 -12.92 -17.87
CA PRO A 16 12.78 -12.97 -16.42
C PRO A 16 12.99 -11.58 -15.82
N LEU A 17 12.37 -11.34 -14.67
CA LEU A 17 12.52 -10.09 -13.91
C LEU A 17 13.58 -10.28 -12.82
N ASN A 18 14.31 -9.22 -12.52
CA ASN A 18 15.16 -9.10 -11.33
C ASN A 18 14.33 -8.44 -10.22
N ILE A 19 13.85 -9.26 -9.26
CA ILE A 19 12.91 -8.87 -8.23
C ILE A 19 13.62 -8.85 -6.87
N VAL A 20 13.54 -7.73 -6.16
CA VAL A 20 14.00 -7.64 -4.78
C VAL A 20 12.80 -7.78 -3.85
N GLN A 21 12.82 -8.77 -2.97
CA GLN A 21 11.86 -8.97 -1.88
C GLN A 21 12.48 -8.47 -0.58
N VAL A 22 11.79 -7.61 0.15
CA VAL A 22 12.25 -7.08 1.45
C VAL A 22 11.30 -7.51 2.55
N ALA A 23 11.70 -8.52 3.32
CA ALA A 23 10.96 -8.98 4.48
C ALA A 23 11.12 -8.01 5.67
N PRO A 24 10.14 -7.95 6.59
CA PRO A 24 10.28 -7.19 7.81
C PRO A 24 11.21 -7.87 8.83
N ASP A 25 11.75 -7.08 9.75
CA ASP A 25 12.67 -7.54 10.80
C ASP A 25 11.93 -8.12 12.03
N TYR A 26 11.16 -9.20 11.81
CA TYR A 26 10.38 -9.90 12.85
C TYR A 26 10.77 -11.36 13.05
N TYR A 27 10.59 -12.22 12.05
CA TYR A 27 10.94 -13.65 12.13
C TYR A 27 11.70 -14.10 10.89
N PRO A 28 12.61 -15.10 10.99
CA PRO A 28 13.19 -15.75 9.82
C PRO A 28 12.13 -16.45 8.94
N LEU A 29 12.43 -16.55 7.63
CA LEU A 29 11.57 -17.16 6.62
C LEU A 29 12.11 -18.54 6.20
N PRO A 30 11.28 -19.59 6.08
CA PRO A 30 9.90 -19.67 6.53
C PRO A 30 9.82 -19.70 8.07
N PRO A 31 8.70 -19.23 8.65
CA PRO A 31 8.50 -19.30 10.09
C PRO A 31 8.25 -20.75 10.54
N THR A 32 8.69 -21.09 11.77
CA THR A 32 8.51 -22.43 12.33
C THR A 32 7.14 -22.64 12.99
N ASN A 33 6.64 -21.62 13.69
CA ASN A 33 5.36 -21.65 14.42
C ASN A 33 4.41 -20.57 13.88
N TYR A 34 4.15 -19.53 14.67
CA TYR A 34 3.41 -18.35 14.23
C TYR A 34 4.23 -17.52 13.21
N GLY A 35 3.52 -16.91 12.25
CA GLY A 35 4.13 -16.09 11.19
C GLY A 35 3.32 -16.13 9.89
N GLY A 36 2.13 -15.54 9.89
CA GLY A 36 1.26 -15.55 8.69
C GLY A 36 1.91 -14.79 7.53
N MET A 37 2.40 -13.58 7.81
CA MET A 37 3.06 -12.73 6.82
C MET A 37 4.36 -13.35 6.31
N GLU A 38 5.21 -13.86 7.19
CA GLU A 38 6.49 -14.45 6.82
C GLU A 38 6.31 -15.68 5.93
N ARG A 39 5.27 -16.48 6.17
CA ARG A 39 4.92 -17.59 5.26
C ARG A 39 4.45 -17.09 3.89
N ILE A 40 3.66 -16.02 3.82
CA ILE A 40 3.26 -15.43 2.53
C ILE A 40 4.47 -14.91 1.76
N ILE A 41 5.38 -14.19 2.41
CA ILE A 41 6.60 -13.66 1.77
C ILE A 41 7.46 -14.81 1.25
N TYR A 42 7.66 -15.85 2.07
CA TYR A 42 8.39 -17.04 1.68
C TYR A 42 7.74 -17.72 0.46
N ASN A 43 6.44 -18.03 0.53
CA ASN A 43 5.71 -18.71 -0.54
C ASN A 43 5.72 -17.91 -1.85
N LEU A 44 5.52 -16.59 -1.78
CA LEU A 44 5.63 -15.70 -2.94
C LEU A 44 7.05 -15.73 -3.53
N THR A 45 8.07 -15.62 -2.69
CA THR A 45 9.49 -15.66 -3.10
C THR A 45 9.82 -16.95 -3.83
N GLU A 46 9.46 -18.11 -3.26
CA GLU A 46 9.72 -19.42 -3.88
C GLU A 46 8.98 -19.57 -5.21
N HIS A 47 7.72 -19.13 -5.30
CA HIS A 47 6.96 -19.22 -6.55
C HIS A 47 7.47 -18.27 -7.64
N LEU A 48 7.99 -17.10 -7.28
CA LEU A 48 8.66 -16.21 -8.23
C LEU A 48 9.93 -16.87 -8.80
N VAL A 49 10.72 -17.54 -7.95
CA VAL A 49 11.89 -18.33 -8.41
C VAL A 49 11.44 -19.49 -9.31
N LEU A 50 10.41 -20.24 -8.91
CA LEU A 50 9.85 -21.35 -9.70
C LEU A 50 9.35 -20.91 -11.08
N LYS A 51 8.77 -19.71 -11.19
CA LYS A 51 8.36 -19.11 -12.47
C LYS A 51 9.54 -18.54 -13.28
N GLY A 52 10.77 -18.73 -12.83
CA GLY A 52 12.00 -18.42 -13.57
C GLY A 52 12.49 -16.98 -13.42
N HIS A 53 12.02 -16.23 -12.42
CA HIS A 53 12.51 -14.89 -12.13
C HIS A 53 13.78 -14.94 -11.26
N ASN A 54 14.64 -13.93 -11.40
CA ASN A 54 15.81 -13.77 -10.53
C ASN A 54 15.36 -13.03 -9.28
N VAL A 55 15.28 -13.73 -8.15
CA VAL A 55 14.79 -13.15 -6.90
C VAL A 55 15.92 -12.97 -5.91
N TYR A 56 15.99 -11.78 -5.30
CA TYR A 56 16.87 -11.44 -4.19
C TYR A 56 16.02 -11.21 -2.95
N LEU A 57 16.24 -11.98 -1.89
CA LEU A 57 15.47 -11.87 -0.66
C LEU A 57 16.33 -11.23 0.43
N TYR A 58 15.93 -10.05 0.88
CA TYR A 58 16.39 -9.47 2.14
C TYR A 58 15.53 -10.02 3.27
N ALA A 59 16.15 -10.77 4.19
CA ALA A 59 15.44 -11.38 5.31
C ALA A 59 16.33 -11.54 6.55
N PRO A 60 15.74 -11.75 7.75
CA PRO A 60 16.51 -11.96 8.96
C PRO A 60 17.44 -13.18 8.84
N LYS A 61 18.64 -13.09 9.43
CA LYS A 61 19.59 -14.21 9.49
C LYS A 61 18.94 -15.47 10.08
N GLY A 62 19.21 -16.61 9.45
CA GLY A 62 18.55 -17.89 9.75
C GLY A 62 17.43 -18.25 8.78
N SER A 63 17.03 -17.32 7.91
CA SER A 63 16.10 -17.58 6.81
C SER A 63 16.69 -18.57 5.79
N LYS A 64 15.82 -19.30 5.09
CA LYS A 64 16.13 -20.27 4.04
C LYS A 64 15.20 -20.03 2.86
N THR A 65 15.74 -20.04 1.65
CA THR A 65 15.00 -19.79 0.41
C THR A 65 15.79 -20.37 -0.77
N SER A 66 15.11 -20.63 -1.90
CA SER A 66 15.76 -20.91 -3.19
C SER A 66 16.24 -19.63 -3.91
N ALA A 67 15.78 -18.45 -3.48
CA ALA A 67 16.24 -17.16 -3.98
C ALA A 67 17.67 -16.83 -3.53
N THR A 68 18.26 -15.78 -4.11
CA THR A 68 19.52 -15.23 -3.62
C THR A 68 19.28 -14.52 -2.29
N LEU A 69 19.61 -15.16 -1.17
CA LEU A 69 19.42 -14.62 0.17
C LEU A 69 20.49 -13.56 0.51
N ILE A 70 20.05 -12.38 0.93
CA ILE A 70 20.87 -11.29 1.47
C ILE A 70 20.46 -11.08 2.94
N PRO A 71 21.10 -11.79 3.88
CA PRO A 71 20.66 -11.80 5.27
C PRO A 71 21.08 -10.52 6.00
N TYR A 72 20.23 -10.05 6.91
CA TYR A 72 20.57 -8.98 7.87
C TYR A 72 20.47 -9.47 9.32
N GLU A 73 21.23 -8.83 10.22
CA GLU A 73 21.23 -9.17 11.65
C GLU A 73 19.90 -8.75 12.30
N HIS A 74 19.33 -9.66 13.08
CA HIS A 74 18.02 -9.52 13.72
C HIS A 74 18.20 -9.10 15.18
N SER A 75 17.97 -7.83 15.49
CA SER A 75 18.11 -7.30 16.87
C SER A 75 16.89 -6.50 17.35
N GLY A 76 15.75 -6.70 16.68
CA GLY A 76 14.51 -5.96 16.88
C GLY A 76 14.25 -4.97 15.74
N PRO A 77 12.98 -4.55 15.52
CA PRO A 77 12.58 -3.85 14.31
C PRO A 77 13.22 -2.46 14.20
N ASP A 78 14.37 -2.38 13.52
CA ASP A 78 15.05 -1.12 13.18
C ASP A 78 14.91 -0.84 11.69
N GLN A 79 13.85 -0.12 11.38
CA GLN A 79 13.45 0.24 10.03
C GLN A 79 14.50 1.09 9.29
N GLN A 80 15.20 1.97 10.02
CA GLN A 80 16.21 2.84 9.43
C GLN A 80 17.45 2.03 9.04
N LYS A 81 17.97 1.20 9.95
CA LYS A 81 19.13 0.35 9.63
C LYS A 81 18.85 -0.61 8.49
N LEU A 82 17.67 -1.21 8.44
CA LEU A 82 17.27 -2.06 7.32
C LEU A 82 17.31 -1.29 6.00
N SER A 83 16.76 -0.09 5.99
CA SER A 83 16.75 0.74 4.79
C SER A 83 18.16 1.12 4.31
N GLU A 84 19.05 1.54 5.22
CA GLU A 84 20.44 1.87 4.90
C GLU A 84 21.21 0.64 4.38
N PHE A 85 20.93 -0.54 4.95
CA PHE A 85 21.53 -1.80 4.52
C PHE A 85 21.09 -2.21 3.12
N VAL A 86 19.78 -2.16 2.83
CA VAL A 86 19.24 -2.44 1.50
C VAL A 86 19.83 -1.46 0.47
N MET A 87 19.87 -0.16 0.79
CA MET A 87 20.47 0.86 -0.09
C MET A 87 21.93 0.57 -0.44
N LYS A 88 22.73 0.14 0.55
CA LYS A 88 24.16 -0.11 0.36
C LYS A 88 24.45 -1.38 -0.43
N THR A 89 23.55 -2.35 -0.41
CA THR A 89 23.79 -3.70 -0.91
C THR A 89 22.90 -4.08 -2.07
N LEU A 90 22.10 -3.14 -2.60
CA LEU A 90 21.14 -3.42 -3.66
C LEU A 90 21.86 -4.02 -4.88
N PRO A 91 21.36 -5.12 -5.45
CA PRO A 91 21.92 -5.68 -6.68
C PRO A 91 21.88 -4.70 -7.85
N GLU A 92 22.76 -4.90 -8.83
CA GLU A 92 22.69 -4.18 -10.10
C GLU A 92 21.50 -4.68 -10.95
N ASN A 93 20.91 -3.79 -11.76
CA ASN A 93 19.84 -4.11 -12.73
C ASN A 93 18.54 -4.67 -12.12
N VAL A 94 18.16 -4.23 -10.93
CA VAL A 94 16.86 -4.55 -10.33
C VAL A 94 15.74 -3.92 -11.15
N ASP A 95 14.77 -4.73 -11.59
CA ASP A 95 13.60 -4.24 -12.32
C ASP A 95 12.56 -3.69 -11.33
N ILE A 96 12.32 -4.38 -10.21
CA ILE A 96 11.29 -4.00 -9.22
C ILE A 96 11.68 -4.39 -7.80
N ILE A 97 11.30 -3.54 -6.84
CA ILE A 97 11.39 -3.81 -5.40
C ILE A 97 9.98 -4.06 -4.85
N HIS A 98 9.82 -5.12 -4.08
CA HIS A 98 8.61 -5.45 -3.34
C HIS A 98 8.90 -5.43 -1.83
N ASP A 99 8.40 -4.40 -1.17
CA ASP A 99 8.60 -4.11 0.24
C ASP A 99 7.45 -4.67 1.10
N HIS A 100 7.76 -5.39 2.19
CA HIS A 100 6.79 -5.94 3.14
C HIS A 100 6.87 -5.32 4.54
N THR A 101 7.60 -4.22 4.74
CA THR A 101 7.82 -3.61 6.08
C THR A 101 6.64 -2.77 6.60
N HIS A 102 5.50 -2.75 5.90
CA HIS A 102 4.27 -1.98 6.16
C HIS A 102 4.37 -0.47 6.12
N SER A 103 5.49 0.13 6.52
CA SER A 103 5.80 1.55 6.34
C SER A 103 6.46 1.80 4.99
N SER A 104 6.89 0.74 4.30
CA SER A 104 7.70 0.80 3.09
C SER A 104 8.93 1.68 3.25
N VAL A 105 9.80 1.28 4.18
CA VAL A 105 11.02 2.01 4.49
C VAL A 105 11.87 2.23 3.24
N ILE A 106 11.79 1.33 2.26
CA ILE A 106 12.52 1.42 1.01
C ILE A 106 11.84 2.41 0.06
N GLY A 107 10.52 2.28 -0.12
CA GLY A 107 9.74 3.21 -0.97
C GLY A 107 9.81 4.68 -0.53
N GLN A 108 10.09 4.97 0.74
CA GLN A 108 10.21 6.34 1.25
C GLN A 108 11.54 7.05 0.90
N ILE A 109 12.56 6.29 0.49
CA ILE A 109 13.92 6.82 0.25
C ILE A 109 14.10 7.29 -1.21
N ALA A 110 13.01 7.38 -1.97
CA ALA A 110 12.96 7.91 -3.34
C ALA A 110 13.95 7.20 -4.28
N TYR A 111 13.69 5.93 -4.56
CA TYR A 111 14.45 5.17 -5.55
C TYR A 111 13.97 5.48 -6.98
N ALA A 112 14.90 5.52 -7.94
CA ALA A 112 14.56 5.48 -9.38
C ALA A 112 14.01 4.12 -9.84
N ILE A 113 13.98 3.12 -8.95
CA ILE A 113 13.50 1.77 -9.25
C ILE A 113 12.04 1.66 -8.83
N PRO A 114 11.17 1.14 -9.72
CA PRO A 114 9.78 0.87 -9.38
C PRO A 114 9.66 0.05 -8.10
N THR A 115 8.88 0.56 -7.15
CA THR A 115 8.73 -0.05 -5.82
C THR A 115 7.26 -0.21 -5.49
N VAL A 116 6.88 -1.41 -5.07
CA VAL A 116 5.54 -1.73 -4.54
C VAL A 116 5.67 -2.13 -3.08
N CYS A 117 4.62 -1.92 -2.29
CA CYS A 117 4.60 -2.35 -0.89
C CYS A 117 3.31 -3.07 -0.53
N THR A 118 3.40 -4.30 0.00
CA THR A 118 2.23 -5.00 0.56
C THR A 118 2.00 -4.59 2.01
N ILE A 119 0.80 -4.07 2.28
CA ILE A 119 0.35 -3.66 3.60
C ILE A 119 -0.45 -4.82 4.23
N HIS A 120 0.18 -5.60 5.12
CA HIS A 120 -0.46 -6.78 5.74
C HIS A 120 -1.38 -6.45 6.94
N CYS A 121 -1.73 -5.18 7.11
CA CYS A 121 -2.61 -4.68 8.16
C CYS A 121 -3.51 -3.56 7.63
N ILE A 122 -4.55 -3.19 8.38
CA ILE A 122 -5.37 -2.02 8.04
C ILE A 122 -4.63 -0.76 8.50
N ARG A 123 -3.87 -0.18 7.57
CA ARG A 123 -3.07 1.02 7.82
C ARG A 123 -2.97 1.88 6.57
N LYS A 124 -3.16 3.19 6.72
CA LYS A 124 -2.83 4.18 5.69
C LYS A 124 -1.32 4.19 5.44
N ASN A 125 -0.92 4.27 4.18
CA ASN A 125 0.48 4.27 3.79
C ASN A 125 0.66 5.17 2.55
N ASP A 126 1.75 5.94 2.53
CA ASP A 126 2.00 7.01 1.56
C ASP A 126 2.87 6.55 0.38
N VAL A 127 3.01 5.25 0.18
CA VAL A 127 3.80 4.65 -0.90
C VAL A 127 3.16 4.89 -2.26
N LYS A 128 4.01 5.01 -3.28
CA LYS A 128 3.59 5.21 -4.68
C LYS A 128 2.69 4.08 -5.20
N SER A 129 2.96 2.83 -4.83
CA SER A 129 2.20 1.66 -5.28
C SER A 129 1.90 0.71 -4.10
N PRO A 130 0.97 1.07 -3.21
CA PRO A 130 0.58 0.23 -2.10
C PRO A 130 -0.30 -0.93 -2.60
N ILE A 131 -0.15 -2.09 -1.97
CA ILE A 131 -0.90 -3.31 -2.26
C ILE A 131 -1.58 -3.75 -0.97
N TYR A 132 -2.90 -3.85 -1.00
CA TYR A 132 -3.73 -4.29 0.11
C TYR A 132 -4.12 -5.75 -0.05
N LEU A 133 -4.45 -6.42 1.06
CA LEU A 133 -4.77 -7.85 1.06
C LEU A 133 -6.24 -8.16 0.70
N SER A 134 -7.06 -7.14 0.52
CA SER A 134 -8.45 -7.23 0.07
C SER A 134 -8.89 -5.92 -0.57
N LYS A 135 -9.97 -5.97 -1.34
CA LYS A 135 -10.62 -4.77 -1.86
C LYS A 135 -11.15 -3.91 -0.71
N ARG A 136 -11.75 -4.50 0.32
CA ARG A 136 -12.20 -3.78 1.53
C ARG A 136 -11.06 -3.01 2.19
N ALA A 137 -9.89 -3.63 2.32
CA ALA A 137 -8.72 -2.95 2.87
C ALA A 137 -8.27 -1.76 2.01
N LEU A 138 -8.29 -1.91 0.67
CA LEU A 138 -8.06 -0.81 -0.28
C LEU A 138 -9.11 0.30 -0.12
N ASP A 139 -10.39 -0.04 -0.10
CA ASP A 139 -11.49 0.94 -0.06
C ASP A 139 -11.45 1.77 1.25
N ILE A 140 -11.08 1.16 2.38
CA ILE A 140 -11.08 1.87 3.68
C ILE A 140 -9.77 2.61 3.99
N THR A 141 -8.63 2.20 3.42
CA THR A 141 -7.32 2.80 3.75
C THR A 141 -6.57 3.40 2.58
N GLY A 142 -6.91 3.03 1.35
CA GLY A 142 -6.23 3.46 0.14
C GLY A 142 -6.80 4.72 -0.48
N GLU A 143 -8.01 5.19 -0.12
CA GLU A 143 -8.59 6.44 -0.64
C GLU A 143 -8.53 6.51 -2.19
N ASP A 144 -9.00 5.43 -2.86
CA ASP A 144 -8.93 5.23 -4.33
C ASP A 144 -7.51 5.05 -4.93
N HIS A 145 -6.48 4.94 -4.09
CA HIS A 145 -5.09 4.75 -4.51
C HIS A 145 -4.54 3.36 -4.12
N GLY A 146 -3.88 2.72 -5.08
CA GLY A 146 -3.20 1.44 -4.91
C GLY A 146 -3.88 0.26 -5.59
N TYR A 147 -3.54 -0.93 -5.09
CA TYR A 147 -3.93 -2.20 -5.67
C TYR A 147 -4.35 -3.17 -4.56
N TYR A 148 -4.95 -4.30 -4.91
CA TYR A 148 -5.14 -5.39 -3.97
C TYR A 148 -4.72 -6.73 -4.58
N VAL A 149 -4.18 -7.60 -3.75
CA VAL A 149 -3.86 -9.00 -4.08
C VAL A 149 -4.21 -9.87 -2.88
N TYR A 150 -5.09 -10.85 -3.09
CA TYR A 150 -5.42 -11.82 -2.06
C TYR A 150 -4.22 -12.71 -1.73
N ASN A 151 -4.08 -13.06 -0.46
CA ASN A 151 -3.10 -14.05 -0.05
C ASN A 151 -3.47 -15.43 -0.59
N GLY A 152 -2.44 -16.22 -0.88
CA GLY A 152 -2.57 -17.61 -1.30
C GLY A 152 -1.78 -18.56 -0.40
N ILE A 153 -2.21 -19.81 -0.36
CA ILE A 153 -1.50 -20.93 0.30
C ILE A 153 -1.24 -22.05 -0.70
N ASP A 154 -0.28 -22.92 -0.42
CA ASP A 154 -0.23 -24.21 -1.10
C ASP A 154 -1.22 -25.15 -0.39
N PRO A 155 -2.33 -25.56 -1.03
CA PRO A 155 -3.26 -26.46 -0.39
C PRO A 155 -2.60 -27.76 0.05
N GLU A 156 -1.59 -28.26 -0.67
CA GLU A 156 -0.94 -29.55 -0.36
C GLU A 156 -0.17 -29.53 0.97
N GLU A 157 0.16 -28.35 1.51
CA GLU A 157 0.67 -28.21 2.87
C GLU A 157 -0.39 -28.46 3.96
N TYR A 158 -1.67 -28.50 3.57
CA TYR A 158 -2.83 -28.64 4.45
C TYR A 158 -3.54 -29.96 4.20
N GLU A 159 -3.47 -30.86 5.18
CA GLU A 159 -4.03 -32.20 5.05
C GLU A 159 -5.56 -32.15 5.05
N TYR A 160 -6.16 -32.62 3.96
CA TYR A 160 -7.60 -32.75 3.82
C TYR A 160 -8.15 -33.87 4.73
N CYS A 161 -9.23 -33.60 5.45
CA CYS A 161 -9.93 -34.62 6.21
C CYS A 161 -11.45 -34.47 6.05
N GLU A 162 -12.11 -35.52 5.57
CA GLU A 162 -13.57 -35.52 5.38
C GLU A 162 -14.31 -35.72 6.72
N LYS A 163 -13.77 -36.56 7.61
CA LYS A 163 -14.38 -36.86 8.91
C LYS A 163 -13.90 -35.86 9.95
N LYS A 164 -14.85 -35.14 10.57
CA LYS A 164 -14.56 -34.15 11.61
C LYS A 164 -14.86 -34.73 13.00
N GLU A 165 -14.15 -34.22 14.00
CA GLU A 165 -14.38 -34.43 15.41
C GLU A 165 -15.28 -33.31 15.96
N ASP A 166 -16.01 -33.60 17.04
CA ASP A 166 -17.03 -32.69 17.58
C ASP A 166 -16.42 -31.62 18.51
N TYR A 167 -15.65 -30.70 17.92
CA TYR A 167 -15.17 -29.49 18.58
C TYR A 167 -15.13 -28.29 17.64
N LEU A 168 -15.36 -27.11 18.22
CA LEU A 168 -15.12 -25.81 17.62
C LEU A 168 -13.65 -25.43 17.83
N LEU A 169 -13.09 -24.71 16.86
CA LEU A 169 -11.71 -24.25 16.92
C LEU A 169 -11.67 -22.72 16.83
N TYR A 170 -10.92 -22.08 17.73
CA TYR A 170 -10.42 -20.73 17.52
C TYR A 170 -8.91 -20.81 17.33
N MET A 171 -8.39 -20.11 16.31
CA MET A 171 -6.96 -20.08 16.03
C MET A 171 -6.50 -18.69 15.60
N GLY A 172 -5.62 -18.09 16.40
CA GLY A 172 -5.07 -16.75 16.16
C GLY A 172 -4.54 -16.11 17.43
N VAL A 173 -3.91 -14.94 17.32
CA VAL A 173 -3.40 -14.17 18.47
C VAL A 173 -4.53 -13.89 19.47
N LEU A 174 -4.26 -14.07 20.77
CA LEU A 174 -5.24 -13.89 21.84
C LEU A 174 -5.39 -12.41 22.23
N ASN A 175 -5.91 -11.62 21.29
CA ASN A 175 -6.21 -10.20 21.50
C ASN A 175 -7.72 -9.94 21.40
N TRP A 176 -8.21 -8.94 22.14
CA TRP A 176 -9.63 -8.61 22.22
C TRP A 176 -10.26 -8.34 20.85
N TYR A 177 -9.56 -7.65 19.96
CA TYR A 177 -10.06 -7.28 18.63
C TYR A 177 -10.13 -8.47 17.64
N LYS A 178 -9.47 -9.60 17.95
CA LYS A 178 -9.58 -10.84 17.18
C LYS A 178 -10.81 -11.68 17.55
N GLY A 179 -11.60 -11.23 18.51
CA GLY A 179 -12.91 -11.79 18.78
C GLY A 179 -12.91 -13.04 19.68
N ILE A 180 -11.82 -13.31 20.39
CA ILE A 180 -11.71 -14.51 21.24
C ILE A 180 -12.85 -14.62 22.27
N LEU A 181 -13.32 -13.51 22.83
CA LEU A 181 -14.46 -13.51 23.75
C LEU A 181 -15.75 -13.95 23.07
N GLN A 182 -15.96 -13.57 21.81
CA GLN A 182 -17.11 -13.99 21.02
C GLN A 182 -17.05 -15.50 20.76
N ALA A 183 -15.87 -16.07 20.52
CA ALA A 183 -15.71 -17.53 20.40
C ALA A 183 -16.03 -18.25 21.71
N ILE A 184 -15.55 -17.75 22.85
CA ILE A 184 -15.86 -18.28 24.19
C ILE A 184 -17.36 -18.18 24.48
N ASP A 185 -17.99 -17.04 24.20
CA ASP A 185 -19.43 -16.82 24.35
C ASP A 185 -20.24 -17.82 23.52
N VAL A 186 -19.83 -18.11 22.28
CA VAL A 186 -20.46 -19.13 21.44
C VAL A 186 -20.36 -20.49 22.09
N ALA A 187 -19.18 -20.89 22.55
CA ALA A 187 -18.96 -22.19 23.18
C ALA A 187 -19.79 -22.37 24.46
N GLU A 188 -19.83 -21.35 25.33
CA GLU A 188 -20.62 -21.39 26.57
C GLU A 188 -22.13 -21.46 26.31
N ARG A 189 -22.64 -20.62 25.38
CA ARG A 189 -24.07 -20.57 25.06
C ARG A 189 -24.56 -21.83 24.36
N THR A 190 -23.72 -22.45 23.54
CA THR A 190 -24.06 -23.66 22.78
C THR A 190 -23.65 -24.96 23.48
N ARG A 191 -22.88 -24.87 24.57
CA ARG A 191 -22.28 -26.00 25.31
C ARG A 191 -21.45 -26.92 24.41
N GLN A 192 -20.85 -26.36 23.37
CA GLN A 192 -19.96 -27.05 22.46
C GLN A 192 -18.52 -26.95 22.95
N LYS A 193 -17.75 -28.02 22.72
CA LYS A 193 -16.32 -28.02 23.04
C LYS A 193 -15.60 -26.98 22.18
N LEU A 194 -14.73 -26.19 22.79
CA LEU A 194 -13.90 -25.20 22.10
C LEU A 194 -12.43 -25.44 22.41
N ILE A 195 -11.63 -25.57 21.35
CA ILE A 195 -10.17 -25.54 21.43
C ILE A 195 -9.69 -24.16 20.98
N ILE A 196 -8.85 -23.52 21.80
CA ILE A 196 -8.27 -22.21 21.55
C ILE A 196 -6.76 -22.40 21.34
N ALA A 197 -6.25 -21.96 20.20
CA ALA A 197 -4.83 -22.05 19.86
C ALA A 197 -4.27 -20.70 19.38
N GLY A 198 -3.08 -20.33 19.85
CA GLY A 198 -2.40 -19.11 19.41
C GLY A 198 -1.52 -18.48 20.50
N PRO A 199 -0.70 -17.49 20.13
CA PRO A 199 0.20 -16.82 21.07
C PRO A 199 -0.53 -15.76 21.91
N ILE A 200 -0.02 -15.54 23.12
CA ILE A 200 -0.45 -14.46 24.02
C ILE A 200 0.53 -13.29 23.84
N HIS A 201 0.03 -12.18 23.29
CA HIS A 201 0.82 -10.94 23.19
C HIS A 201 0.46 -9.94 24.30
N ASP A 202 -0.80 -9.93 24.74
CA ASP A 202 -1.28 -9.14 25.86
C ASP A 202 -1.55 -10.05 27.07
N PHE A 203 -0.56 -10.13 27.96
CA PHE A 203 -0.60 -11.02 29.12
C PHE A 203 -1.61 -10.55 30.18
N GLU A 204 -1.84 -9.24 30.29
CA GLU A 204 -2.79 -8.67 31.24
C GLU A 204 -4.23 -8.97 30.79
N TYR A 205 -4.53 -8.75 29.52
CA TYR A 205 -5.82 -9.11 28.93
C TYR A 205 -6.12 -10.61 29.09
N PHE A 206 -5.13 -11.46 28.78
CA PHE A 206 -5.25 -12.91 28.93
C PHE A 206 -5.60 -13.29 30.37
N ARG A 207 -4.79 -12.86 31.35
CA ARG A 207 -4.95 -13.23 32.76
C ARG A 207 -6.25 -12.74 33.37
N ASN A 208 -6.63 -11.50 33.09
CA ASN A 208 -7.77 -10.87 33.73
C ASN A 208 -9.11 -11.23 33.06
N THR A 209 -9.09 -11.57 31.77
CA THR A 209 -10.33 -11.70 30.97
C THR A 209 -10.55 -13.11 30.41
N LEU A 210 -9.50 -13.76 29.91
CA LEU A 210 -9.62 -15.06 29.23
C LEU A 210 -9.41 -16.23 30.18
N GLU A 211 -8.34 -16.19 30.98
CA GLU A 211 -7.95 -17.26 31.91
C GLU A 211 -9.11 -17.73 32.82
N PRO A 212 -9.98 -16.86 33.37
CA PRO A 212 -11.10 -17.29 34.22
C PRO A 212 -12.17 -18.13 33.50
N ARG A 213 -12.21 -18.09 32.16
CA ARG A 213 -13.27 -18.72 31.33
C ARG A 213 -12.79 -19.91 30.50
N ILE A 214 -11.48 -20.19 30.50
CA ILE A 214 -10.86 -21.25 29.71
C ILE A 214 -10.28 -22.35 30.62
N ASN A 215 -9.73 -23.41 30.03
CA ASN A 215 -9.16 -24.56 30.73
C ASN A 215 -10.12 -25.24 31.71
N ASN A 216 -11.37 -25.34 31.30
CA ASN A 216 -12.42 -26.09 31.99
C ASN A 216 -12.79 -27.34 31.17
N SER A 217 -13.85 -28.05 31.58
CA SER A 217 -14.29 -29.28 30.90
C SER A 217 -14.78 -29.06 29.46
N ASN A 218 -15.11 -27.83 29.08
CA ASN A 218 -15.68 -27.50 27.77
C ASN A 218 -14.73 -26.66 26.89
N ILE A 219 -13.89 -25.80 27.48
CA ILE A 219 -13.02 -24.87 26.75
C ILE A 219 -11.57 -25.13 27.12
N GLN A 220 -10.72 -25.41 26.13
CA GLN A 220 -9.31 -25.76 26.33
C GLN A 220 -8.40 -24.80 25.56
N TYR A 221 -7.43 -24.20 26.24
CA TYR A 221 -6.36 -23.43 25.60
C TYR A 221 -5.10 -24.29 25.46
N VAL A 222 -4.60 -24.42 24.23
CA VAL A 222 -3.53 -25.37 23.90
C VAL A 222 -2.17 -24.71 23.64
N GLY A 223 -2.09 -23.39 23.81
CA GLY A 223 -0.88 -22.60 23.55
C GLY A 223 -0.73 -22.20 22.08
N GLU A 224 0.44 -21.64 21.76
CA GLU A 224 0.87 -21.42 20.39
C GLU A 224 1.07 -22.77 19.67
N VAL A 225 0.65 -22.84 18.40
CA VAL A 225 0.75 -24.05 17.59
C VAL A 225 1.34 -23.75 16.21
N GLY A 226 2.13 -24.69 15.71
CA GLY A 226 2.72 -24.70 14.37
C GLY A 226 2.76 -26.12 13.80
N GLY A 227 3.24 -26.25 12.57
CA GLY A 227 3.49 -27.53 11.89
C GLY A 227 2.34 -28.55 12.01
N LEU A 228 2.69 -29.80 12.33
CA LEU A 228 1.75 -30.92 12.42
C LEU A 228 0.64 -30.69 13.45
N ARG A 229 0.93 -30.03 14.58
CA ARG A 229 -0.08 -29.78 15.62
C ARG A 229 -1.16 -28.82 15.13
N LYS A 230 -0.77 -27.79 14.37
CA LYS A 230 -1.72 -26.88 13.72
C LYS A 230 -2.60 -27.64 12.71
N GLN A 231 -2.00 -28.49 11.90
CA GLN A 231 -2.72 -29.31 10.91
C GLN A 231 -3.72 -30.26 11.56
N GLU A 232 -3.32 -30.96 12.62
CA GLU A 232 -4.22 -31.87 13.36
C GLU A 232 -5.46 -31.14 13.90
N LEU A 233 -5.28 -29.93 14.44
CA LEU A 233 -6.39 -29.10 14.93
C LEU A 233 -7.29 -28.62 13.78
N LEU A 234 -6.70 -28.08 12.71
CA LEU A 234 -7.49 -27.56 11.59
C LEU A 234 -8.28 -28.66 10.91
N LYS A 235 -7.66 -29.80 10.56
CA LYS A 235 -8.31 -30.85 9.76
C LYS A 235 -9.41 -31.60 10.50
N LYS A 236 -9.34 -31.71 11.83
CA LYS A 236 -10.32 -32.44 12.63
C LYS A 236 -11.43 -31.55 13.18
N ALA A 237 -11.27 -30.23 13.25
CA ALA A 237 -12.30 -29.36 13.79
C ALA A 237 -13.62 -29.50 13.04
N ARG A 238 -14.74 -29.53 13.78
CA ARG A 238 -16.09 -29.45 13.20
C ARG A 238 -16.31 -28.12 12.50
N CYS A 239 -15.78 -27.05 13.07
CA CYS A 239 -15.88 -25.69 12.53
C CYS A 239 -14.78 -24.81 13.15
N LEU A 240 -14.16 -23.97 12.32
CA LEU A 240 -13.38 -22.83 12.80
C LEU A 240 -14.34 -21.68 13.12
N LEU A 241 -14.21 -21.07 14.29
CA LEU A 241 -14.83 -19.79 14.61
C LEU A 241 -13.84 -18.67 14.27
N PHE A 242 -14.25 -17.75 13.41
CA PHE A 242 -13.48 -16.56 13.04
C PHE A 242 -14.24 -15.26 13.39
N PRO A 243 -14.52 -15.00 14.67
CA PRO A 243 -15.40 -13.90 15.09
C PRO A 243 -14.66 -12.57 15.23
N THR A 244 -13.72 -12.28 14.33
CA THR A 244 -12.92 -11.05 14.38
C THR A 244 -13.82 -9.81 14.43
N ILE A 245 -13.49 -8.84 15.28
CA ILE A 245 -14.25 -7.59 15.42
C ILE A 245 -13.50 -6.39 14.86
N CYS A 246 -12.24 -6.57 14.43
CA CYS A 246 -11.53 -5.58 13.64
C CYS A 246 -11.85 -5.71 12.16
N GLU A 247 -11.58 -4.66 11.39
CA GLU A 247 -11.41 -4.75 9.94
C GLU A 247 -10.24 -5.70 9.66
N GLU A 248 -10.54 -6.96 9.37
CA GLU A 248 -9.53 -7.97 9.05
C GLU A 248 -8.99 -7.73 7.63
N PRO A 249 -7.67 -7.65 7.40
CA PRO A 249 -7.16 -7.43 6.05
C PRO A 249 -7.51 -8.56 5.07
N PHE A 250 -7.49 -9.81 5.55
CA PHE A 250 -7.75 -11.01 4.75
C PHE A 250 -8.23 -12.18 5.61
N GLY A 251 -7.44 -12.61 6.61
CA GLY A 251 -7.76 -13.74 7.48
C GLY A 251 -7.25 -15.08 6.95
N LEU A 252 -5.93 -15.25 6.91
CA LEU A 252 -5.24 -16.43 6.35
C LEU A 252 -5.78 -17.76 6.91
N VAL A 253 -6.04 -17.82 8.21
CA VAL A 253 -6.52 -19.05 8.88
C VAL A 253 -7.87 -19.55 8.36
N MET A 254 -8.68 -18.69 7.75
CA MET A 254 -9.91 -19.12 7.09
C MET A 254 -9.60 -20.03 5.90
N ILE A 255 -8.74 -19.60 4.98
CA ILE A 255 -8.38 -20.42 3.81
C ILE A 255 -7.56 -21.66 4.21
N GLU A 256 -6.80 -21.60 5.30
CA GLU A 256 -6.12 -22.78 5.87
C GLU A 256 -7.14 -23.82 6.38
N ALA A 257 -8.19 -23.40 7.09
CA ALA A 257 -9.25 -24.30 7.54
C ALA A 257 -10.05 -24.87 6.37
N LEU A 258 -10.45 -24.02 5.41
CA LEU A 258 -11.15 -24.45 4.20
C LEU A 258 -10.32 -25.46 3.39
N ALA A 259 -8.99 -25.27 3.31
CA ALA A 259 -8.08 -26.21 2.67
C ALA A 259 -8.07 -27.59 3.36
N CYS A 260 -8.16 -27.65 4.69
CA CYS A 260 -8.34 -28.93 5.39
C CYS A 260 -9.75 -29.51 5.27
N GLY A 261 -10.67 -28.85 4.55
CA GLY A 261 -12.08 -29.20 4.45
C GLY A 261 -12.89 -28.84 5.70
N THR A 262 -12.43 -27.89 6.51
CA THR A 262 -13.08 -27.46 7.75
C THR A 262 -13.88 -26.18 7.49
N PRO A 263 -15.20 -26.18 7.79
CA PRO A 263 -16.04 -24.99 7.60
C PRO A 263 -15.64 -23.89 8.57
N VAL A 264 -15.94 -22.66 8.19
CA VAL A 264 -15.66 -21.45 8.97
C VAL A 264 -16.98 -20.78 9.32
N LEU A 265 -17.16 -20.31 10.55
CA LEU A 265 -18.20 -19.34 10.88
C LEU A 265 -17.53 -18.05 11.28
N ALA A 266 -17.70 -17.01 10.47
CA ALA A 266 -16.97 -15.74 10.62
C ALA A 266 -17.90 -14.56 10.86
N LEU A 267 -17.45 -13.54 11.59
CA LEU A 267 -18.15 -12.24 11.61
C LEU A 267 -17.76 -11.41 10.38
N ALA A 268 -18.73 -10.69 9.80
CA ALA A 268 -18.61 -9.94 8.54
C ALA A 268 -17.76 -8.64 8.63
N ASN A 269 -16.55 -8.71 9.18
CA ASN A 269 -15.67 -7.53 9.32
C ASN A 269 -14.44 -7.62 8.42
N GLY A 270 -14.07 -6.53 7.75
CA GLY A 270 -12.94 -6.49 6.82
C GLY A 270 -13.13 -7.38 5.60
N GLY A 271 -12.03 -7.99 5.13
CA GLY A 271 -12.00 -8.88 3.96
C GLY A 271 -12.68 -10.23 4.15
N VAL A 272 -13.40 -10.47 5.27
CA VAL A 272 -14.08 -11.75 5.53
C VAL A 272 -15.10 -12.08 4.45
N GLU A 273 -15.90 -11.11 4.02
CA GLU A 273 -16.93 -11.34 3.00
C GLU A 273 -16.32 -11.66 1.63
N GLU A 274 -15.13 -11.13 1.34
CA GLU A 274 -14.39 -11.43 0.12
C GLU A 274 -13.80 -12.84 0.14
N VAL A 275 -13.19 -13.25 1.27
CA VAL A 275 -12.64 -14.61 1.41
C VAL A 275 -13.74 -15.66 1.36
N LEU A 276 -14.89 -15.39 1.99
CA LEU A 276 -16.05 -16.29 2.02
C LEU A 276 -17.09 -15.99 0.94
N ALA A 277 -16.72 -15.29 -0.14
CA ALA A 277 -17.66 -14.90 -1.19
C ALA A 277 -18.40 -16.11 -1.82
N GLY A 278 -17.73 -17.26 -1.93
CA GLY A 278 -18.35 -18.50 -2.41
C GLY A 278 -19.33 -19.15 -1.42
N PHE A 279 -19.34 -18.69 -0.16
CA PHE A 279 -20.03 -19.32 0.96
C PHE A 279 -20.69 -18.30 1.90
N PRO A 280 -21.62 -17.45 1.42
CA PRO A 280 -22.27 -16.42 2.22
C PRO A 280 -23.01 -16.98 3.46
N GLU A 281 -23.44 -18.24 3.43
CA GLU A 281 -24.07 -18.92 4.57
C GLU A 281 -23.14 -19.11 5.78
N MET A 282 -21.83 -19.04 5.58
CA MET A 282 -20.80 -19.14 6.62
C MET A 282 -20.52 -17.79 7.32
N ILE A 283 -21.02 -16.68 6.76
CA ILE A 283 -20.85 -15.33 7.30
C ILE A 283 -21.95 -15.04 8.33
N CYS A 284 -21.60 -14.43 9.46
CA CYS A 284 -22.51 -14.08 10.55
C CYS A 284 -22.43 -12.57 10.81
N HIS A 285 -23.57 -11.95 11.15
CA HIS A 285 -23.62 -10.53 11.52
C HIS A 285 -23.67 -10.32 13.04
N SER A 286 -23.75 -11.40 13.83
CA SER A 286 -23.66 -11.33 15.29
C SER A 286 -23.21 -12.65 15.92
N THR A 287 -22.69 -12.59 17.15
CA THR A 287 -22.41 -13.76 17.98
C THR A 287 -23.64 -14.64 18.18
N GLN A 288 -24.84 -14.04 18.26
CA GLN A 288 -26.09 -14.80 18.41
C GLN A 288 -26.44 -15.60 17.15
N GLU A 289 -26.23 -15.02 15.97
CA GLU A 289 -26.38 -15.74 14.71
C GLU A 289 -25.37 -16.88 14.60
N MET A 290 -24.10 -16.62 14.97
CA MET A 290 -23.07 -17.64 15.03
C MET A 290 -23.47 -18.81 15.96
N CYS A 291 -24.04 -18.52 17.14
CA CYS A 291 -24.59 -19.56 18.03
C CYS A 291 -25.68 -20.40 17.35
N LYS A 292 -26.60 -19.75 16.62
CA LYS A 292 -27.67 -20.46 15.89
C LYS A 292 -27.11 -21.40 14.83
N LYS A 293 -26.10 -20.96 14.07
CA LYS A 293 -25.42 -21.76 13.04
C LYS A 293 -24.57 -22.90 13.63
N VAL A 294 -23.99 -22.70 14.80
CA VAL A 294 -23.31 -23.79 15.54
C VAL A 294 -24.31 -24.88 15.99
N LEU A 295 -25.47 -24.48 16.52
CA LEU A 295 -26.49 -25.43 17.00
C LEU A 295 -27.21 -26.15 15.85
N ASN A 296 -27.42 -25.47 14.72
CA ASN A 296 -28.07 -26.02 13.53
C ASN A 296 -27.14 -25.84 12.32
N PRO A 297 -26.07 -26.64 12.22
CA PRO A 297 -25.09 -26.49 11.16
C PRO A 297 -25.69 -26.86 9.81
N ASN A 298 -25.59 -25.96 8.84
CA ASN A 298 -25.80 -26.25 7.43
C ASN A 298 -24.46 -26.10 6.70
N PHE A 299 -23.47 -26.90 7.11
CA PHE A 299 -22.12 -26.83 6.55
C PHE A 299 -22.06 -27.58 5.22
N LEU A 300 -21.39 -26.95 4.26
CA LEU A 300 -21.08 -27.56 2.97
C LEU A 300 -20.11 -28.73 3.14
N SER A 301 -20.03 -29.60 2.12
CA SER A 301 -19.12 -30.75 2.17
C SER A 301 -17.66 -30.29 2.27
N PRO A 302 -16.81 -30.96 3.08
CA PRO A 302 -15.38 -30.67 3.19
C PRO A 302 -14.66 -30.54 1.84
N LYS A 303 -15.04 -31.37 0.86
CA LYS A 303 -14.46 -31.35 -0.48
C LYS A 303 -14.70 -30.02 -1.20
N LEU A 304 -15.93 -29.50 -1.18
CA LEU A 304 -16.27 -28.21 -1.80
C LEU A 304 -15.45 -27.05 -1.20
N LEU A 305 -15.21 -27.09 0.11
CA LEU A 305 -14.40 -26.08 0.79
C LEU A 305 -12.94 -26.10 0.31
N ARG A 306 -12.36 -27.30 0.17
CA ARG A 306 -11.01 -27.50 -0.37
C ARG A 306 -10.92 -27.07 -1.83
N ASP A 307 -11.87 -27.51 -2.66
CA ASP A 307 -11.91 -27.17 -4.09
C ASP A 307 -11.99 -25.66 -4.31
N TYR A 308 -12.74 -24.93 -3.48
CA TYR A 308 -12.80 -23.47 -3.51
C TYR A 308 -11.44 -22.81 -3.24
N VAL A 309 -10.69 -23.26 -2.22
CA VAL A 309 -9.34 -22.73 -1.96
C VAL A 309 -8.41 -23.01 -3.14
N SER A 310 -8.45 -24.23 -3.69
CA SER A 310 -7.64 -24.60 -4.87
C SER A 310 -7.96 -23.79 -6.13
N GLN A 311 -9.16 -23.20 -6.23
CA GLN A 311 -9.57 -22.39 -7.38
C GLN A 311 -9.34 -20.88 -7.20
N HIS A 312 -9.22 -20.39 -5.97
CA HIS A 312 -9.25 -18.96 -5.68
C HIS A 312 -8.05 -18.43 -4.89
N PHE A 313 -7.45 -19.24 -4.02
CA PHE A 313 -6.49 -18.78 -3.02
C PHE A 313 -5.23 -19.65 -2.96
N THR A 314 -4.75 -20.10 -4.12
CA THR A 314 -3.46 -20.80 -4.21
C THR A 314 -2.30 -19.82 -4.24
N THR A 315 -1.12 -20.25 -3.78
CA THR A 315 0.12 -19.47 -3.93
C THR A 315 0.37 -19.10 -5.38
N GLU A 316 0.09 -20.01 -6.32
CA GLU A 316 0.22 -19.75 -7.76
C GLU A 316 -0.65 -18.58 -8.23
N ILE A 317 -1.94 -18.58 -7.87
CA ILE A 317 -2.87 -17.48 -8.22
C ILE A 317 -2.39 -16.16 -7.61
N MET A 318 -1.97 -16.17 -6.35
CA MET A 318 -1.40 -14.99 -5.69
C MET A 318 -0.17 -14.48 -6.45
N THR A 319 0.78 -15.35 -6.79
CA THR A 319 2.00 -14.98 -7.52
C THR A 319 1.69 -14.41 -8.91
N ASP A 320 0.75 -15.01 -9.64
CA ASP A 320 0.37 -14.50 -10.97
C ASP A 320 -0.26 -13.12 -10.89
N ASN A 321 -1.10 -12.86 -9.88
CA ASN A 321 -1.65 -11.53 -9.62
C ASN A 321 -0.55 -10.50 -9.29
N TYR A 322 0.45 -10.87 -8.49
CA TYR A 322 1.61 -10.00 -8.24
C TYR A 322 2.42 -9.75 -9.52
N LEU A 323 2.69 -10.77 -10.33
CA LEU A 323 3.42 -10.61 -11.60
C LEU A 323 2.67 -9.70 -12.59
N MET A 324 1.33 -9.83 -12.66
CA MET A 324 0.50 -8.92 -13.45
C MET A 324 0.62 -7.47 -12.96
N LEU A 325 0.60 -7.28 -11.64
CA LEU A 325 0.76 -5.96 -11.02
C LEU A 325 2.16 -5.39 -11.26
N TYR A 326 3.22 -6.18 -11.10
CA TYR A 326 4.59 -5.75 -11.39
C TYR A 326 4.72 -5.27 -12.83
N LYS A 327 4.16 -6.02 -13.79
CA LYS A 327 4.13 -5.60 -15.21
C LYS A 327 3.41 -4.27 -15.41
N LYS A 328 2.29 -4.04 -14.70
CA LYS A 328 1.57 -2.76 -14.76
C LYS A 328 2.44 -1.61 -14.24
N VAL A 329 3.04 -1.78 -13.06
CA VAL A 329 3.89 -0.77 -12.43
C VAL A 329 5.14 -0.46 -13.27
N LEU A 330 5.79 -1.50 -13.81
CA LEU A 330 6.93 -1.36 -14.73
C LEU A 330 6.53 -0.62 -16.00
N LYS A 331 5.37 -0.94 -16.59
CA LYS A 331 4.89 -0.27 -17.80
C LYS A 331 4.60 1.22 -17.57
N GLU A 332 3.98 1.57 -16.45
CA GLU A 332 3.77 2.97 -16.06
C GLU A 332 5.10 3.73 -15.95
N ASP A 333 6.11 3.11 -15.34
CA ASP A 333 7.43 3.71 -15.16
C ASP A 333 8.22 3.86 -16.47
N VAL A 334 8.22 2.82 -17.31
CA VAL A 334 8.84 2.86 -18.66
C VAL A 334 8.22 3.97 -19.51
N ASN A 335 6.88 4.08 -19.47
CA ASN A 335 6.19 5.11 -20.23
C ASN A 335 6.61 6.52 -19.80
N LEU A 336 6.62 6.79 -18.50
CA LEU A 336 7.07 8.08 -17.97
C LEU A 336 8.54 8.37 -18.31
N ASN A 337 9.42 7.36 -18.19
CA ASN A 337 10.84 7.51 -18.49
C ASN A 337 11.12 7.75 -19.98
N HIS A 338 10.34 7.15 -20.89
CA HIS A 338 10.49 7.39 -22.33
C HIS A 338 10.18 8.84 -22.71
N GLY A 339 9.05 9.38 -22.22
CA GLY A 339 8.70 10.78 -22.43
C GLY A 339 9.78 11.72 -21.88
N ASN A 340 10.31 11.42 -20.68
CA ASN A 340 11.37 12.20 -20.06
C ASN A 340 12.68 12.13 -20.85
N LYS A 341 13.01 10.97 -21.41
CA LYS A 341 14.19 10.80 -22.27
C LYS A 341 14.08 11.67 -23.52
N LEU A 342 12.93 11.68 -24.20
CA LEU A 342 12.69 12.54 -25.36
C LEU A 342 12.81 14.02 -24.98
N LYS A 343 12.21 14.45 -23.86
CA LYS A 343 12.34 15.81 -23.31
C LYS A 343 13.81 16.19 -23.10
N ASN A 344 14.57 15.34 -22.40
CA ASN A 344 15.98 15.60 -22.05
C ASN A 344 16.91 15.62 -23.27
N GLN A 345 16.52 14.95 -24.36
CA GLN A 345 17.23 14.99 -25.65
C GLN A 345 16.86 16.22 -26.50
N GLY A 346 15.92 17.06 -26.04
CA GLY A 346 15.41 18.21 -26.80
C GLY A 346 14.40 17.85 -27.89
N CYS A 347 13.96 16.59 -27.95
CA CYS A 347 12.95 16.09 -28.90
C CYS A 347 11.54 16.46 -28.42
N PHE A 348 11.27 17.77 -28.31
CA PHE A 348 10.06 18.29 -27.66
C PHE A 348 8.77 17.92 -28.39
N LYS A 349 8.76 17.91 -29.73
CA LYS A 349 7.56 17.55 -30.51
C LYS A 349 7.19 16.08 -30.32
N GLU A 350 8.19 15.20 -30.34
CA GLU A 350 7.99 13.77 -30.08
C GLU A 350 7.53 13.55 -28.64
N ALA A 351 8.16 14.22 -27.66
CA ALA A 351 7.77 14.14 -26.25
C ALA A 351 6.31 14.60 -26.03
N ILE A 352 5.90 15.73 -26.62
CA ILE A 352 4.53 16.24 -26.55
C ILE A 352 3.53 15.22 -27.11
N SER A 353 3.80 14.71 -28.32
CA SER A 353 2.90 13.75 -28.97
C SER A 353 2.77 12.48 -28.13
N TYR A 354 3.89 11.99 -27.61
CA TYR A 354 3.94 10.81 -26.76
C TYR A 354 3.14 11.00 -25.47
N TYR A 355 3.36 12.09 -24.74
CA TYR A 355 2.63 12.41 -23.52
C TYR A 355 1.13 12.63 -23.73
N LYS A 356 0.74 13.36 -24.78
CA LYS A 356 -0.69 13.54 -25.14
C LYS A 356 -1.34 12.19 -25.44
N ASN A 357 -0.66 11.29 -26.15
CA ASN A 357 -1.15 9.94 -26.41
C ASN A 357 -1.30 9.11 -25.12
N LEU A 358 -0.35 9.21 -24.19
CA LEU A 358 -0.45 8.51 -22.89
C LEU A 358 -1.67 8.97 -22.08
N LEU A 359 -1.94 10.27 -22.02
CA LEU A 359 -3.12 10.80 -21.32
C LEU A 359 -4.45 10.29 -21.89
N ILE A 360 -4.48 9.94 -23.18
CA ILE A 360 -5.69 9.45 -23.87
C ILE A 360 -5.81 7.93 -23.81
N SER A 361 -4.71 7.20 -24.01
CA SER A 361 -4.73 5.77 -24.32
C SER A 361 -4.39 4.84 -23.15
N ALA A 362 -3.83 5.37 -22.06
CA ALA A 362 -3.39 4.56 -20.93
C ALA A 362 -4.28 4.74 -19.70
N VAL A 363 -4.56 3.62 -19.01
CA VAL A 363 -5.16 3.66 -17.67
C VAL A 363 -4.07 4.07 -16.68
N LEU A 364 -3.94 5.38 -16.47
CA LEU A 364 -2.94 5.98 -15.59
C LEU A 364 -3.54 6.35 -14.23
N SER A 365 -2.74 6.19 -13.17
CA SER A 365 -3.03 6.77 -11.86
C SER A 365 -3.11 8.31 -11.94
N VAL A 366 -3.85 8.93 -11.01
CA VAL A 366 -3.98 10.39 -10.91
C VAL A 366 -2.60 11.05 -10.85
N ASN A 367 -1.71 10.55 -10.00
CA ASN A 367 -0.33 11.03 -9.87
C ASN A 367 0.44 11.02 -11.19
N SER A 368 0.29 9.94 -11.97
CA SER A 368 0.95 9.84 -13.29
C SER A 368 0.39 10.86 -14.28
N LYS A 369 -0.92 11.11 -14.26
CA LYS A 369 -1.55 12.13 -15.10
C LYS A 369 -1.05 13.53 -14.75
N LEU A 370 -1.01 13.86 -13.45
CA LEU A 370 -0.48 15.15 -12.97
C LEU A 370 0.99 15.31 -13.35
N LYS A 371 1.79 14.24 -13.28
CA LYS A 371 3.21 14.25 -13.71
C LYS A 371 3.35 14.53 -15.19
N ILE A 372 2.58 13.86 -16.03
CA ILE A 372 2.59 14.11 -17.46
C ILE A 372 2.19 15.56 -17.77
N CYS A 373 1.17 16.11 -17.08
CA CYS A 373 0.81 17.52 -17.24
C CYS A 373 1.94 18.47 -16.83
N HIS A 374 2.65 18.17 -15.74
CA HIS A 374 3.82 18.95 -15.32
C HIS A 374 4.95 18.92 -16.35
N GLU A 375 5.28 17.72 -16.85
CA GLU A 375 6.31 17.55 -17.89
C GLU A 375 5.94 18.26 -19.20
N LEU A 376 4.67 18.19 -19.61
CA LEU A 376 4.16 18.92 -20.77
C LEU A 376 4.23 20.44 -20.55
N ALA A 377 3.83 20.94 -19.39
CA ALA A 377 3.89 22.37 -19.07
C ALA A 377 5.33 22.90 -19.15
N ASP A 378 6.30 22.14 -18.63
CA ASP A 378 7.72 22.48 -18.78
C ASP A 378 8.18 22.52 -20.23
N ILE A 379 7.75 21.56 -21.06
CA ILE A 379 8.11 21.52 -22.47
C ILE A 379 7.53 22.75 -23.18
N TYR A 380 6.25 23.07 -22.98
CA TYR A 380 5.63 24.25 -23.60
C TYR A 380 6.28 25.55 -23.14
N SER A 381 6.59 25.67 -21.85
CA SER A 381 7.32 26.82 -21.31
C SER A 381 8.69 27.00 -21.97
N ASN A 382 9.44 25.90 -22.18
CA ASN A 382 10.72 25.93 -22.89
C ASN A 382 10.58 26.31 -24.37
N LEU A 383 9.45 25.98 -25.00
CA LEU A 383 9.14 26.38 -26.38
C LEU A 383 8.59 27.81 -26.48
N GLY A 384 8.25 28.45 -25.35
CA GLY A 384 7.54 29.73 -25.33
C GLY A 384 6.07 29.64 -25.76
N ASP A 385 5.48 28.44 -25.75
CA ASP A 385 4.09 28.20 -26.10
C ASP A 385 3.19 28.41 -24.88
N THR A 386 2.83 29.67 -24.64
CA THR A 386 2.10 30.07 -23.43
C THR A 386 0.67 29.57 -23.40
N ASP A 387 0.05 29.34 -24.55
CA ASP A 387 -1.35 28.93 -24.66
C ASP A 387 -1.52 27.45 -24.30
N ASP A 388 -0.67 26.58 -24.88
CA ASP A 388 -0.68 25.15 -24.54
C ASP A 388 -0.15 24.90 -23.11
N GLU A 389 0.81 25.71 -22.62
CA GLU A 389 1.23 25.67 -21.21
C GLU A 389 0.06 25.96 -20.26
N LEU A 390 -0.71 27.01 -20.55
CA LEU A 390 -1.87 27.39 -19.74
C LEU A 390 -2.94 26.31 -19.79
N ALA A 391 -3.27 25.81 -20.99
CA ALA A 391 -4.27 24.78 -21.20
C ALA A 391 -3.93 23.48 -20.46
N ILE A 392 -2.68 23.00 -20.54
CA ILE A 392 -2.29 21.76 -19.85
C ILE A 392 -2.25 21.95 -18.33
N THR A 393 -1.91 23.15 -17.85
CA THR A 393 -1.94 23.47 -16.42
C THR A 393 -3.38 23.43 -15.89
N PHE A 394 -4.35 24.00 -16.60
CA PHE A 394 -5.77 23.91 -16.23
C PHE A 394 -6.32 22.49 -16.29
N LYS A 395 -5.85 21.68 -17.25
CA LYS A 395 -6.25 20.27 -17.38
C LYS A 395 -6.00 19.46 -16.11
N THR A 396 -5.04 19.85 -15.27
CA THR A 396 -4.78 19.18 -13.98
C THR A 396 -6.02 19.13 -13.08
N PHE A 397 -6.90 20.13 -13.16
CA PHE A 397 -8.13 20.20 -12.36
C PHE A 397 -9.22 19.23 -12.83
N GLU A 398 -9.06 18.60 -14.01
CA GLU A 398 -9.90 17.45 -14.41
C GLU A 398 -9.53 16.18 -13.63
N TYR A 399 -8.32 16.12 -13.05
CA TYR A 399 -7.78 14.92 -12.42
C TYR A 399 -7.77 14.99 -10.90
N ASP A 400 -7.55 16.17 -10.33
CA ASP A 400 -7.50 16.37 -8.88
C ASP A 400 -7.81 17.82 -8.49
N THR A 401 -7.97 18.06 -7.20
CA THR A 401 -8.04 19.37 -6.57
C THR A 401 -6.79 20.22 -6.84
N PRO A 402 -6.88 21.57 -6.71
CA PRO A 402 -5.74 22.43 -7.01
C PRO A 402 -4.51 22.13 -6.15
N HIS A 403 -3.35 22.02 -6.80
CA HIS A 403 -2.04 21.87 -6.16
C HIS A 403 -1.24 23.17 -6.21
N ALA A 404 -0.40 23.41 -5.21
CA ALA A 404 0.35 24.65 -5.10
C ALA A 404 1.30 24.88 -6.29
N GLU A 405 1.87 23.81 -6.87
CA GLU A 405 2.72 23.86 -8.06
C GLU A 405 1.99 24.44 -9.27
N PHE A 406 0.79 23.92 -9.57
CA PHE A 406 -0.02 24.38 -10.69
C PHE A 406 -0.59 25.77 -10.43
N CYS A 407 -1.02 26.06 -9.19
CA CYS A 407 -1.42 27.41 -8.79
C CYS A 407 -0.28 28.42 -8.95
N CYS A 408 0.95 28.09 -8.54
CA CYS A 408 2.11 28.97 -8.72
C CYS A 408 2.44 29.18 -10.20
N ARG A 409 2.32 28.13 -11.03
CA ARG A 409 2.52 28.24 -12.49
C ARG A 409 1.48 29.15 -13.14
N LEU A 410 0.19 28.99 -12.80
CA LEU A 410 -0.87 29.89 -13.25
C LEU A 410 -0.60 31.33 -12.78
N GLY A 411 -0.26 31.51 -11.50
CA GLY A 411 0.09 32.82 -10.96
C GLY A 411 1.26 33.48 -11.70
N TYR A 412 2.26 32.69 -12.12
CA TYR A 412 3.39 33.17 -12.90
C TYR A 412 2.99 33.61 -14.32
N HIS A 413 2.14 32.82 -14.98
CA HIS A 413 1.58 33.15 -16.30
C HIS A 413 0.88 34.53 -16.28
N PHE A 414 -0.11 34.69 -15.39
CA PHE A 414 -0.87 35.94 -15.29
C PHE A 414 0.02 37.13 -14.87
N LEU A 415 1.00 36.91 -13.99
CA LEU A 415 1.95 37.97 -13.59
C LEU A 415 2.78 38.46 -14.78
N ASN A 416 3.24 37.56 -15.65
CA ASN A 416 4.01 37.90 -16.85
C ASN A 416 3.17 38.68 -17.88
N ASN A 417 1.86 38.38 -17.96
CA ASN A 417 0.91 39.12 -18.80
C ASN A 417 0.42 40.43 -18.18
N ASN A 418 0.93 40.80 -16.99
CA ASN A 418 0.52 41.96 -16.21
C ASN A 418 -0.96 41.93 -15.76
N GLU A 419 -1.54 40.73 -15.67
CA GLU A 419 -2.89 40.45 -15.17
C GLU A 419 -2.82 40.24 -13.64
N LEU A 420 -2.56 41.33 -12.93
CA LEU A 420 -2.17 41.29 -11.51
C LEU A 420 -3.23 40.70 -10.58
N GLN A 421 -4.53 40.89 -10.88
CA GLN A 421 -5.60 40.36 -10.03
C GLN A 421 -5.69 38.84 -10.11
N ASP A 422 -5.59 38.29 -11.32
CA ASP A 422 -5.61 36.84 -11.56
C ASP A 422 -4.36 36.18 -10.98
N ALA A 423 -3.19 36.80 -11.15
CA ALA A 423 -1.96 36.33 -10.51
C ALA A 423 -2.11 36.24 -8.98
N ILE A 424 -2.68 37.28 -8.36
CA ILE A 424 -2.94 37.30 -6.92
C ILE A 424 -3.90 36.22 -6.49
N PHE A 425 -4.96 35.97 -7.26
CA PHE A 425 -5.91 34.90 -6.96
C PHE A 425 -5.20 33.55 -6.85
N TRP A 426 -4.41 33.18 -7.86
CA TRP A 426 -3.75 31.88 -7.91
C TRP A 426 -2.66 31.73 -6.85
N TYR A 427 -1.83 32.74 -6.63
CA TYR A 427 -0.83 32.67 -5.55
C TYR A 427 -1.47 32.64 -4.17
N LYS A 428 -2.58 33.35 -3.94
CA LYS A 428 -3.31 33.26 -2.66
C LYS A 428 -3.88 31.87 -2.45
N LEU A 429 -4.48 31.28 -3.48
CA LEU A 429 -4.98 29.92 -3.41
C LEU A 429 -3.84 28.99 -2.99
N ALA A 430 -2.66 29.08 -3.61
CA ALA A 430 -1.49 28.30 -3.22
C ALA A 430 -1.10 28.45 -1.74
N THR A 431 -1.21 29.66 -1.14
CA THR A 431 -0.94 29.86 0.29
C THR A 431 -1.97 29.27 1.26
N GLN A 432 -3.15 28.89 0.75
CA GLN A 432 -4.28 28.41 1.54
C GLN A 432 -4.47 26.89 1.43
N LEU A 433 -3.79 26.24 0.49
CA LEU A 433 -3.85 24.80 0.32
C LEU A 433 -3.14 24.10 1.47
N GLU A 434 -3.73 23.01 1.95
CA GLU A 434 -3.07 22.11 2.88
C GLU A 434 -2.05 21.27 2.12
N LYS A 435 -0.80 21.28 2.61
CA LYS A 435 0.25 20.47 2.02
C LYS A 435 -0.16 18.99 2.11
N PRO A 436 -0.17 18.24 0.99
CA PRO A 436 -0.52 16.84 1.03
C PRO A 436 0.45 16.10 1.96
N GLN A 437 -0.11 15.22 2.80
CA GLN A 437 0.68 14.37 3.70
C GLN A 437 1.48 13.33 2.90
N HIS A 438 0.92 12.91 1.76
CA HIS A 438 1.55 11.99 0.81
C HIS A 438 2.59 12.71 -0.04
N ARG A 439 3.78 12.10 -0.21
CA ARG A 439 4.77 12.61 -1.16
C ARG A 439 4.31 12.35 -2.59
N TYR A 440 3.78 13.38 -3.23
CA TYR A 440 3.74 13.44 -4.69
C TYR A 440 5.18 13.53 -5.23
N GLU A 441 5.47 12.88 -6.36
CA GLU A 441 6.77 13.02 -7.04
C GLU A 441 7.01 14.47 -7.52
N ILE A 442 5.94 15.25 -7.69
CA ILE A 442 5.95 16.66 -8.08
C ILE A 442 5.71 17.51 -6.84
N LEU A 443 6.58 17.41 -5.83
CA LEU A 443 6.49 18.26 -4.65
C LEU A 443 7.61 19.29 -4.69
N SER A 444 7.30 20.50 -5.19
CA SER A 444 8.23 21.62 -5.11
C SER A 444 8.01 22.34 -3.79
N GLU A 445 8.89 22.07 -2.81
CA GLU A 445 8.78 22.65 -1.46
C GLU A 445 8.60 24.18 -1.47
N ALA A 446 9.20 24.85 -2.45
CA ALA A 446 9.08 26.29 -2.64
C ALA A 446 7.61 26.72 -2.86
N CYS A 447 6.85 25.98 -3.68
CA CYS A 447 5.45 26.27 -4.01
C CYS A 447 4.52 26.20 -2.80
N TRP A 448 4.87 25.39 -1.80
CA TRP A 448 4.12 25.21 -0.55
C TRP A 448 4.56 26.14 0.58
N THR A 449 5.62 26.92 0.37
CA THR A 449 6.24 27.72 1.44
C THR A 449 6.41 29.18 1.01
N TRP A 450 7.61 29.56 0.57
CA TRP A 450 8.00 30.94 0.35
C TRP A 450 7.62 31.48 -1.03
N LEU A 451 7.50 30.63 -2.05
CA LEU A 451 7.32 31.07 -3.45
C LEU A 451 6.01 31.85 -3.66
N PRO A 452 4.82 31.35 -3.31
CA PRO A 452 3.59 32.11 -3.53
C PRO A 452 3.59 33.42 -2.72
N ASN A 453 4.17 33.41 -1.52
CA ASN A 453 4.29 34.60 -0.68
C ASN A 453 5.20 35.67 -1.31
N ILE A 454 6.36 35.30 -1.84
CA ILE A 454 7.24 36.30 -2.48
C ILE A 454 6.64 36.85 -3.77
N GLN A 455 5.88 36.03 -4.51
CA GLN A 455 5.19 36.48 -5.72
C GLN A 455 4.01 37.40 -5.40
N LEU A 456 3.27 37.12 -4.31
CA LEU A 456 2.24 38.04 -3.80
C LEU A 456 2.82 39.38 -3.36
N CYS A 457 4.01 39.39 -2.75
CA CYS A 457 4.74 40.62 -2.45
C CYS A 457 4.94 41.47 -3.72
N ILE A 458 5.42 40.85 -4.80
CA ILE A 458 5.64 41.53 -6.09
C ILE A 458 4.33 42.04 -6.68
N CYS A 459 3.28 41.21 -6.70
CA CYS A 459 1.98 41.59 -7.27
C CYS A 459 1.36 42.78 -6.53
N TYR A 460 1.35 42.76 -5.20
CA TYR A 460 0.79 43.85 -4.39
C TYR A 460 1.62 45.13 -4.48
N TYR A 461 2.94 45.02 -4.60
CA TYR A 461 3.77 46.19 -4.87
C TYR A 461 3.41 46.82 -6.22
N LYS A 462 3.28 46.02 -7.28
CA LYS A 462 2.87 46.50 -8.62
C LYS A 462 1.47 47.11 -8.63
N LEU A 463 0.56 46.64 -7.79
CA LEU A 463 -0.78 47.22 -7.60
C LEU A 463 -0.80 48.52 -6.77
N GLY A 464 0.35 48.95 -6.21
CA GLY A 464 0.41 50.14 -5.35
C GLY A 464 -0.04 49.91 -3.91
N ASP A 465 0.01 48.66 -3.41
CA ASP A 465 -0.30 48.31 -2.02
C ASP A 465 0.97 47.83 -1.28
N PRO A 466 1.87 48.76 -0.87
CA PRO A 466 3.13 48.40 -0.22
C PRO A 466 2.93 47.74 1.14
N LEU A 467 1.78 47.97 1.80
CA LEU A 467 1.48 47.36 3.10
C LEU A 467 1.21 45.86 2.95
N LYS A 468 0.38 45.46 1.97
CA LYS A 468 0.20 44.04 1.66
C LYS A 468 1.47 43.42 1.11
N ALA A 469 2.21 44.14 0.26
CA ALA A 469 3.49 43.65 -0.23
C ALA A 469 4.43 43.27 0.92
N PHE A 470 4.56 44.16 1.92
CA PHE A 470 5.38 43.91 3.11
C PHE A 470 4.88 42.71 3.92
N LYS A 471 3.56 42.57 4.12
CA LYS A 471 2.97 41.42 4.82
C LYS A 471 3.36 40.10 4.17
N TYR A 472 3.26 40.00 2.85
CA TYR A 472 3.59 38.77 2.13
C TYR A 472 5.10 38.51 2.07
N ASN A 473 5.92 39.55 2.05
CA ASN A 473 7.38 39.40 2.19
C ASN A 473 7.75 38.80 3.56
N GLU A 474 7.14 39.28 4.65
CA GLU A 474 7.35 38.72 5.99
C GLU A 474 6.85 37.26 6.09
N ALA A 475 5.73 36.93 5.44
CA ALA A 475 5.27 35.55 5.36
C ALA A 475 6.29 34.64 4.66
N ALA A 476 6.90 35.08 3.56
CA ALA A 476 8.00 34.35 2.92
C ALA A 476 9.23 34.22 3.82
N ARG A 477 9.55 35.26 4.60
CA ARG A 477 10.68 35.31 5.54
C ARG A 477 10.57 34.29 6.68
N ASN A 478 9.36 33.91 7.08
CA ASN A 478 9.16 32.85 8.07
C ASN A 478 9.71 31.48 7.60
N PHE A 479 9.78 31.26 6.30
CA PHE A 479 10.36 30.04 5.71
C PHE A 479 11.83 30.22 5.32
N LEU A 480 12.20 31.39 4.77
CA LEU A 480 13.56 31.72 4.35
C LEU A 480 14.08 33.01 5.01
N PRO A 481 14.46 32.98 6.29
CA PRO A 481 14.76 34.20 7.06
C PRO A 481 16.02 34.94 6.60
N ASN A 482 16.96 34.23 5.98
CA ASN A 482 18.28 34.76 5.57
C ASN A 482 18.42 34.95 4.06
N ASP A 483 17.34 34.79 3.28
CA ASP A 483 17.40 34.98 1.83
C ASP A 483 17.65 36.45 1.45
N LYS A 484 18.62 36.67 0.56
CA LYS A 484 19.07 38.03 0.19
C LYS A 484 17.97 38.85 -0.49
N LYS A 485 17.12 38.22 -1.31
CA LYS A 485 16.04 38.92 -2.03
C LYS A 485 14.91 39.31 -1.08
N ILE A 486 14.55 38.40 -0.16
CA ILE A 486 13.53 38.66 0.86
C ILE A 486 13.97 39.78 1.81
N LEU A 487 15.23 39.78 2.25
CA LEU A 487 15.78 40.85 3.09
C LEU A 487 15.86 42.19 2.34
N PHE A 488 16.25 42.17 1.07
CA PHE A 488 16.23 43.37 0.24
C PHE A 488 14.81 43.96 0.12
N ASN A 489 13.82 43.13 -0.21
CA ASN A 489 12.42 43.55 -0.32
C ASN A 489 11.90 44.14 1.00
N LYS A 490 12.27 43.53 2.14
CA LYS A 490 11.94 44.05 3.47
C LYS A 490 12.44 45.48 3.65
N THR A 491 13.76 45.68 3.54
CA THR A 491 14.38 47.00 3.73
C THR A 491 13.86 48.03 2.74
N PHE A 492 13.58 47.61 1.51
CA PHE A 492 12.98 48.48 0.50
C PHE A 492 11.56 48.91 0.86
N LEU A 493 10.70 47.99 1.27
CA LEU A 493 9.32 48.26 1.64
C LEU A 493 9.19 49.02 2.97
N GLU A 494 10.09 48.80 3.94
CA GLU A 494 10.16 49.58 5.19
C GLU A 494 10.37 51.07 4.91
N LYS A 495 11.28 51.40 3.97
CA LYS A 495 11.51 52.78 3.53
C LYS A 495 10.27 53.41 2.91
N ILE A 496 9.48 52.64 2.16
CA ILE A 496 8.24 53.14 1.54
C ILE A 496 7.14 53.34 2.59
N LEU A 497 7.09 52.48 3.61
CA LEU A 497 6.09 52.50 4.66
C LEU A 497 6.43 53.46 5.82
N ASN A 498 7.56 54.17 5.75
CA ASN A 498 8.13 54.97 6.85
C ASN A 498 8.25 54.17 8.17
N LYS A 499 8.65 52.90 8.06
CA LYS A 499 8.93 52.02 9.20
C LYS A 499 10.42 51.89 9.46
#